data_AF-A0A2H0A100-F1
#
_entry.id   AF-A0A2H0A100-F1
#
_cell.length_a   1.000
_cell.length_b   1.000
_cell.length_c   1.000
_cell.angle_alpha   90.00
_cell.angle_beta   90.00
_cell.angle_gamma   90.00
#
_symmetry.space_group_name_H-M   'P 1'
#
loop_
_entity.id
_entity.type
_entity.pdbx_description
1 polymer ?
#
loop_
_entity_poly.entity_id
_entity_poly.type
_entity_poly.pdbx_seq_one_letter_code
_entity_poly.pdbx_strand_id
1 'polypeptide(L)'
;MPLVLVSHQPPIGTTCDRISSGEHVGSIAVREFIEVHQPRVCICGHIHESRNVDKINDTWIINPGMLGKGHYAFVRIGEGKEIFEVRKIP
;
A
#
# COMPACT_ATOMS: atom_id res chain seq x y z
N MET A 1 3.09 -19.11 -7.07
CA MET A 1 2.67 -17.79 -7.62
C MET A 1 2.55 -16.81 -6.47
N PRO A 2 3.01 -15.57 -6.60
CA PRO A 2 2.94 -14.57 -5.52
C PRO A 2 1.48 -14.14 -5.28
N LEU A 3 1.08 -14.02 -4.00
CA LEU A 3 -0.22 -13.46 -3.62
C LEU A 3 -0.15 -11.93 -3.69
N VAL A 4 -1.15 -11.31 -4.32
CA VAL A 4 -1.33 -9.86 -4.40
C VAL A 4 -2.65 -9.50 -3.70
N LEU A 5 -2.59 -8.60 -2.73
CA LEU A 5 -3.77 -8.06 -2.06
C LEU A 5 -4.12 -6.69 -2.64
N VAL A 6 -5.39 -6.47 -2.93
CA VAL A 6 -5.94 -5.16 -3.24
C VAL A 6 -7.06 -4.89 -2.26
N SER A 7 -6.94 -3.85 -1.46
CA SER A 7 -7.94 -3.43 -0.48
C SER A 7 -8.28 -1.96 -0.70
N HIS A 8 -9.52 -1.53 -0.44
CA HIS A 8 -9.80 -0.10 -0.49
C HIS A 8 -9.10 0.64 0.67
N GLN A 9 -9.25 0.12 1.89
CA GLN A 9 -8.63 0.67 3.10
C GLN A 9 -7.17 0.19 3.26
N PRO A 10 -6.26 1.07 3.72
CA PRO A 10 -4.89 0.68 4.07
C PRO A 10 -4.88 -0.13 5.37
N PRO A 11 -3.88 -1.00 5.59
CA PRO A 11 -3.68 -1.65 6.88
C PRO A 11 -3.31 -0.62 7.94
N ILE A 12 -3.84 -0.81 9.16
CA ILE A 12 -3.54 0.07 10.29
C ILE A 12 -2.05 0.02 10.68
N GLY A 13 -1.54 1.14 11.20
CA GLY A 13 -0.20 1.22 11.76
C GLY A 13 0.91 1.22 10.70
N THR A 14 0.64 1.87 9.57
CA THR A 14 1.58 2.12 8.47
C THR A 14 1.61 3.60 8.11
N THR A 15 2.62 4.04 7.38
CA THR A 15 2.64 5.40 6.83
C THR A 15 1.57 5.61 5.75
N CYS A 16 0.96 4.54 5.25
CA CYS A 16 -0.12 4.55 4.26
C CYS A 16 -1.51 4.81 4.87
N ASP A 17 -1.65 4.76 6.21
CA ASP A 17 -2.91 5.02 6.92
C ASP A 17 -2.89 6.23 7.87
N ARG A 18 -1.84 7.04 7.80
CA ARG A 18 -1.64 8.19 8.69
C ARG A 18 -2.27 9.47 8.14
N ILE A 19 -3.25 10.02 8.83
CA ILE A 19 -3.85 11.32 8.48
C ILE A 19 -2.96 12.49 8.93
N SER A 20 -3.33 13.71 8.53
CA SER A 20 -2.62 14.96 8.79
C SER A 20 -2.44 15.28 10.28
N SER A 21 -3.34 14.80 11.15
CA SER A 21 -3.18 14.86 12.61
C SER A 21 -2.05 13.96 13.14
N GLY A 22 -1.56 13.01 12.33
CA GLY A 22 -0.59 12.00 12.73
C GLY A 22 -1.22 10.69 13.21
N GLU A 23 -2.54 10.62 13.33
CA GLU A 23 -3.25 9.40 13.77
C GLU A 23 -3.32 8.34 12.67
N HIS A 24 -3.33 7.07 13.09
CA HIS A 24 -3.53 5.90 12.24
C HIS A 24 -5.02 5.55 12.19
N VAL A 25 -5.62 5.58 11.00
CA VAL A 25 -7.06 5.33 10.80
C VAL A 25 -7.33 4.21 9.79
N GLY A 26 -6.34 3.34 9.57
CA GLY A 26 -6.42 2.18 8.70
C GLY A 26 -7.23 1.02 9.29
N SER A 27 -7.30 -0.07 8.53
CA SER A 27 -8.06 -1.26 8.89
C SER A 27 -7.21 -2.27 9.66
N ILE A 28 -7.71 -2.67 10.84
CA ILE A 28 -7.16 -3.78 11.64
C ILE A 28 -7.29 -5.10 10.88
N ALA A 29 -8.44 -5.36 10.25
CA ALA A 29 -8.67 -6.62 9.52
C ALA A 29 -7.72 -6.80 8.32
N VAL A 30 -7.41 -5.72 7.59
CA VAL A 30 -6.43 -5.77 6.49
C VAL A 30 -5.02 -6.04 7.04
N ARG A 31 -4.68 -5.44 8.19
CA ARG A 31 -3.39 -5.67 8.87
C ARG A 31 -3.26 -7.13 9.30
N GLU A 32 -4.26 -7.68 10.00
CA GLU A 32 -4.29 -9.08 10.44
C GLU A 32 -4.19 -10.05 9.26
N PHE A 33 -4.92 -9.80 8.17
CA PHE A 33 -4.82 -10.62 6.97
C PHE A 33 -3.40 -10.65 6.42
N ILE A 34 -2.75 -9.48 6.34
CA ILE A 34 -1.36 -9.35 5.85
C ILE A 34 -0.39 -10.08 6.77
N GLU A 35 -0.52 -9.95 8.08
CA GLU A 35 0.36 -10.61 9.05
C GLU A 35 0.28 -12.14 8.95
N VAL A 36 -0.91 -12.70 8.69
CA VAL A 36 -1.10 -14.15 8.53
C VAL A 36 -0.66 -14.66 7.16
N HIS A 37 -1.04 -13.98 6.07
CA HIS A 37 -0.89 -14.52 4.71
C HIS A 37 0.33 -14.00 3.96
N GLN A 38 0.95 -12.92 4.46
CA GLN A 38 2.17 -12.31 3.91
C GLN A 38 2.15 -12.17 2.37
N PRO A 39 1.15 -11.49 1.78
CA PRO A 39 1.14 -11.25 0.33
C PRO A 39 2.41 -10.52 -0.10
N ARG A 40 2.83 -10.65 -1.36
CA ARG A 40 4.02 -9.95 -1.85
C ARG A 40 3.83 -8.42 -1.79
N VAL A 41 2.60 -7.97 -2.04
CA VAL A 41 2.19 -6.56 -1.99
C VAL A 41 0.72 -6.43 -1.62
N CYS A 42 0.38 -5.36 -0.90
CA CYS A 42 -0.96 -4.83 -0.67
C CYS A 42 -1.06 -3.44 -1.31
N ILE A 43 -1.95 -3.30 -2.30
CA ILE A 43 -2.25 -2.01 -2.93
C ILE A 43 -3.54 -1.48 -2.30
N CYS A 44 -3.48 -0.25 -1.78
CA CYS A 44 -4.57 0.36 -1.04
C CYS A 44 -4.82 1.82 -1.40
N GLY A 45 -5.88 2.41 -0.86
CA GLY A 45 -6.25 3.81 -1.08
C GLY A 45 -6.93 4.40 0.14
N HIS A 46 -8.14 4.96 -0.05
CA HIS A 46 -9.00 5.56 0.99
C HIS A 46 -8.47 6.85 1.63
N ILE A 47 -7.22 6.88 2.08
CA ILE A 47 -6.64 8.02 2.79
C ILE A 47 -5.74 8.81 1.83
N HIS A 48 -6.33 9.81 1.21
CA HIS A 48 -5.77 10.55 0.08
C HIS A 48 -4.50 11.37 0.39
N GLU A 49 -4.30 11.73 1.66
CA GLU A 49 -3.13 12.46 2.14
C GLU A 49 -1.97 11.54 2.52
N SER A 50 -2.21 10.23 2.66
CA SER A 50 -1.22 9.22 3.06
C SER A 50 -0.59 8.50 1.87
N ARG A 51 -0.28 9.24 0.79
CA ARG A 51 0.47 8.67 -0.34
C ARG A 51 1.84 8.21 0.14
N ASN A 52 2.07 6.91 0.18
CA ASN A 52 3.33 6.34 0.64
C ASN A 52 3.58 4.92 0.13
N VAL A 53 4.81 4.46 0.35
CA VAL A 53 5.21 3.07 0.25
C VAL A 53 5.77 2.66 1.60
N ASP A 54 5.26 1.56 2.14
CA ASP A 54 5.67 1.03 3.44
C ASP A 54 5.82 -0.49 3.38
N LYS A 55 6.12 -1.11 4.52
CA LYS A 55 6.23 -2.56 4.64
C LYS A 55 5.63 -3.06 5.95
N ILE A 56 4.92 -4.18 5.86
CA ILE A 56 4.56 -5.00 7.01
C ILE A 56 5.26 -6.34 6.81
N ASN A 57 6.29 -6.62 7.62
CA ASN A 57 7.15 -7.79 7.46
C ASN A 57 7.70 -7.89 6.02
N ASP A 58 7.26 -8.88 5.23
CA ASP A 58 7.66 -9.06 3.83
C ASP A 58 6.68 -8.53 2.78
N THR A 59 5.53 -8.01 3.22
CA THR A 59 4.52 -7.41 2.37
C THR A 59 4.79 -5.93 2.13
N TRP A 60 4.96 -5.54 0.88
CA TRP A 60 4.96 -4.12 0.48
C TRP A 60 3.56 -3.53 0.58
N ILE A 61 3.43 -2.33 1.15
CA ILE A 61 2.17 -1.59 1.24
C ILE A 61 2.29 -0.37 0.35
N ILE A 62 1.34 -0.17 -0.57
CA ILE A 62 1.38 0.97 -1.50
C ILE A 62 0.05 1.69 -1.46
N ASN A 63 0.07 2.95 -1.03
CA ASN A 63 -1.02 3.91 -1.24
C ASN A 63 -0.53 4.95 -2.26
N PRO A 64 -1.01 4.92 -3.52
CA PRO A 64 -0.59 5.87 -4.53
C PRO A 64 -1.15 7.28 -4.31
N GLY A 65 -2.08 7.46 -3.38
CA GLY A 65 -2.83 8.69 -3.22
C GLY A 65 -3.78 8.94 -4.39
N MET A 66 -4.20 10.19 -4.56
CA MET A 66 -5.23 10.55 -5.53
C MET A 66 -4.71 10.52 -6.97
N LEU A 67 -5.42 9.81 -7.84
CA LEU A 67 -5.21 9.88 -9.29
C LEU A 67 -5.37 11.31 -9.83
N GLY A 68 -6.26 12.12 -9.25
CA GLY A 68 -6.43 13.54 -9.61
C GLY A 68 -5.20 14.41 -9.36
N LYS A 69 -4.23 13.94 -8.55
CA LYS A 69 -2.90 14.57 -8.38
C LYS A 69 -1.85 13.97 -9.31
N GLY A 70 -2.25 13.07 -10.20
CA GLY A 70 -1.41 12.39 -11.19
C GLY A 70 -0.64 11.18 -10.66
N HIS A 71 -0.92 10.67 -9.45
CA HIS A 71 -0.13 9.58 -8.86
C HIS A 71 -0.76 8.20 -9.13
N TYR A 72 0.08 7.18 -9.32
CA TYR A 72 -0.35 5.79 -9.49
C TYR A 72 0.68 4.81 -8.90
N ALA A 73 0.24 3.61 -8.53
CA ALA A 73 1.12 2.54 -8.08
C ALA A 73 1.68 1.78 -9.28
N PHE A 74 2.99 1.53 -9.31
CA PHE A 74 3.64 0.66 -10.29
C PHE A 74 4.28 -0.53 -9.58
N VAL A 75 3.83 -1.73 -9.95
CA VAL A 75 4.29 -2.99 -9.36
C VAL A 75 4.76 -3.92 -10.46
N ARG A 76 5.97 -4.47 -10.31
CA ARG A 76 6.50 -5.54 -11.15
C ARG A 76 7.00 -6.68 -10.27
N ILE A 77 6.40 -7.86 -10.46
CA ILE A 77 6.67 -9.10 -9.72
C ILE A 77 6.98 -10.19 -10.75
N GLY A 78 8.07 -10.95 -10.59
CA GLY A 78 8.48 -11.99 -11.54
C GLY A 78 9.98 -11.99 -11.82
N GLU A 79 10.38 -12.45 -13.01
CA GLU A 79 11.81 -12.56 -13.38
C GLU A 79 12.51 -11.19 -13.42
N GLY A 80 13.68 -11.12 -12.78
CA GLY A 80 14.47 -9.90 -12.60
C GLY A 80 14.16 -9.16 -11.29
N LYS A 81 14.66 -7.93 -11.17
CA LYS A 81 14.49 -7.09 -9.96
C LYS A 81 13.01 -6.75 -9.75
N GLU A 82 12.40 -7.04 -8.62
CA GLU A 82 11.03 -6.59 -8.36
C GLU A 82 10.94 -5.08 -8.12
N ILE A 83 9.79 -4.47 -8.43
CA ILE A 83 9.54 -3.03 -8.30
C ILE A 83 8.23 -2.80 -7.55
N PHE A 84 8.25 -1.90 -6.56
CA PHE A 84 7.11 -1.49 -5.74
C PHE A 84 7.22 0.02 -5.48
N GLU A 85 6.57 0.85 -6.27
CA GLU A 85 6.73 2.31 -6.16
C GLU A 85 5.47 3.09 -6.55
N VAL A 86 5.42 4.35 -6.12
CA VAL A 86 4.43 5.33 -6.61
C VAL A 86 5.08 6.17 -7.69
N ARG A 87 4.43 6.24 -8.85
CA ARG A 87 4.85 7.06 -9.99
C ARG A 87 3.86 8.20 -10.23
N LYS A 88 4.26 9.13 -11.09
CA LYS A 88 3.43 10.25 -11.54
C LYS A 88 3.20 10.16 -13.05
N ILE A 89 1.99 10.44 -13.48
CA ILE A 89 1.66 10.61 -14.91
C ILE A 89 2.46 11.82 -15.42
N PRO A 90 3.16 11.68 -16.56
CA PRO A 90 3.94 12.77 -17.17
C PRO A 90 3.13 14.04 -17.40
#